data_AF-A0A2D9PQT4-F1
#
_entry.id   AF-A0A2D9PQT4-F1
#
_cell.length_a   1.000
_cell.length_b   1.000
_cell.length_c   1.000
_cell.angle_alpha   90.00
_cell.angle_beta   90.00
_cell.angle_gamma   90.00
#
_symmetry.space_group_name_H-M   'P 1'
#
loop_
_entity.id
_entity.type
_entity.pdbx_description
1 polymer ?
#
loop_
_entity_poly.entity_id
_entity_poly.type
_entity_poly.pdbx_seq_one_letter_code
_entity_poly.pdbx_strand_id
1 'polypeptide(L)' 'MSSKSKQLLFKTCTVLAVVGLSALTGCQSQIGGQTLPSPHYLTDDVQYFAPTGEMKLQREAAVMQEYKAQREATSN' A
#
# COMPACT_ATOMS: atom_id res chain seq x y z
N MET A 1 8.86 -14.29 -49.49
CA MET A 1 8.36 -13.06 -48.83
C MET A 1 9.32 -11.90 -49.11
N SER A 2 8.84 -10.87 -49.82
CA SER A 2 9.62 -9.68 -50.22
C SER A 2 10.14 -8.90 -48.99
N SER A 3 11.37 -8.39 -49.07
CA SER A 3 12.02 -7.61 -48.00
C SER A 3 11.15 -6.47 -47.47
N LYS A 4 10.40 -5.80 -48.36
CA LYS A 4 9.49 -4.70 -48.04
C LYS A 4 8.34 -5.12 -47.11
N SER A 5 7.81 -6.33 -47.30
CA SER A 5 6.76 -6.89 -46.44
C SER A 5 7.29 -7.16 -45.03
N LYS A 6 8.53 -7.63 -44.90
CA LYS A 6 9.18 -7.83 -43.59
C LYS A 6 9.43 -6.49 -42.89
N GLN A 7 9.89 -5.48 -43.63
CA GLN A 7 10.09 -4.13 -43.09
C GLN A 7 8.78 -3.49 -42.62
N LEU A 8 7.69 -3.66 -43.38
CA LEU A 8 6.38 -3.17 -42.97
C LEU A 8 5.91 -3.85 -41.69
N LEU A 9 6.07 -5.18 -41.60
CA LEU A 9 5.69 -5.96 -40.42
C LEU A 9 6.47 -5.52 -39.16
N PHE A 10 7.78 -5.33 -39.29
CA PHE A 10 8.63 -4.87 -38.18
C PHE A 10 8.24 -3.47 -37.70
N LYS A 11 7.93 -2.54 -38.62
CA LYS A 11 7.47 -1.19 -38.29
C LYS A 11 6.13 -1.21 -37.57
N THR A 12 5.16 -2.01 -38.03
CA THR A 12 3.86 -2.12 -37.36
C THR A 12 3.99 -2.72 -35.96
N CYS A 13 4.82 -3.76 -35.79
CA CYS A 13 5.07 -4.36 -34.47
C CYS A 13 5.76 -3.38 -33.51
N THR A 14 6.72 -2.57 -33.98
CA THR A 14 7.39 -1.59 -33.11
C THR A 14 6.44 -0.48 -32.66
N VAL A 15 5.58 0.03 -33.55
CA VAL A 15 4.57 1.03 -33.18
C VAL A 15 3.58 0.46 -32.15
N LEU A 16 3.05 -0.75 -32.39
CA LEU A 16 2.15 -1.42 -31.46
C LEU A 16 2.79 -1.67 -30.10
N ALA A 17 4.06 -2.07 -30.06
CA ALA A 17 4.79 -2.26 -28.82
C ALA A 17 4.93 -0.95 -28.04
N VAL A 18 5.35 0.15 -28.69
CA VAL A 18 5.52 1.45 -28.01
C VAL A 18 4.19 1.96 -27.44
N VAL A 19 3.10 1.87 -28.23
CA VAL A 19 1.77 2.27 -27.76
C VAL A 19 1.31 1.38 -26.61
N GLY A 20 1.48 0.06 -26.73
CA GLY A 20 1.10 -0.91 -25.71
C GLY A 20 1.84 -0.68 -24.39
N LEU A 21 3.15 -0.45 -24.44
CA LEU A 21 3.95 -0.09 -23.26
C LEU A 21 3.41 1.19 -22.62
N SER A 22 3.19 2.27 -23.39
CA SER A 22 2.71 3.54 -22.83
C SER A 22 1.31 3.45 -22.18
N ALA A 23 0.44 2.57 -22.68
CA ALA A 23 -0.93 2.40 -22.16
C ALA A 23 -1.00 1.42 -20.98
N LEU A 24 -0.11 0.42 -20.93
CA LEU A 24 -0.13 -0.63 -19.91
C LEU A 24 0.83 -0.34 -18.75
N THR A 25 1.88 0.46 -18.96
CA THR A 25 2.74 0.94 -17.88
C THR A 25 2.21 2.28 -17.38
N GLY A 26 1.54 2.29 -16.24
CA GLY A 26 1.11 3.54 -15.59
C GLY A 26 2.31 4.40 -15.16
N CYS A 27 2.14 5.72 -15.18
CA CYS A 27 3.09 6.63 -14.53
C CYS A 27 2.99 6.43 -13.01
N GLN A 28 3.94 5.69 -12.45
CA GLN A 28 4.02 5.48 -11.02
C GLN A 28 4.34 6.84 -10.35
N SER A 29 3.36 7.44 -9.69
CA SER A 29 3.50 8.75 -9.07
C SER A 29 4.29 8.65 -7.77
N GLN A 30 5.45 9.29 -7.71
CA GLN A 30 6.27 9.39 -6.51
C GLN A 30 6.08 10.79 -5.90
N ILE A 31 5.54 10.86 -4.68
CA ILE A 31 5.36 12.11 -3.94
C ILE A 31 6.05 11.97 -2.58
N GLY A 32 6.86 12.95 -2.21
CA GLY A 32 7.56 12.96 -0.91
C GLY A 32 8.54 11.78 -0.71
N GLY A 33 9.06 11.20 -1.79
CA GLY A 33 9.96 10.03 -1.72
C GLY A 33 9.23 8.69 -1.50
N GLN A 34 7.90 8.68 -1.48
CA GLN A 34 7.10 7.46 -1.35
C GLN A 34 6.32 7.19 -2.64
N THR A 35 6.29 5.91 -3.01
CA THR A 35 5.47 5.41 -4.12
C THR A 35 4.07 5.15 -3.59
N LEU A 36 3.11 5.99 -3.97
CA LEU A 36 1.77 5.92 -3.38
C LEU A 36 0.96 4.78 -4.02
N PRO A 37 0.34 3.90 -3.21
CA PRO A 37 -0.33 2.70 -3.70
C PRO A 37 -1.67 2.96 -4.40
N SER A 38 -2.30 4.12 -4.17
CA SER A 38 -3.56 4.50 -4.81
C SER A 38 -3.41 5.80 -5.63
N PRO A 39 -4.04 5.88 -6.83
CA PRO A 39 -4.03 7.10 -7.65
C PRO A 39 -4.89 8.23 -7.07
N HIS A 40 -5.68 7.95 -6.02
CA HIS A 40 -6.60 8.88 -5.39
C HIS A 40 -6.08 9.43 -4.06
N TYR A 41 -4.80 9.27 -3.72
CA TYR A 41 -4.25 9.63 -2.39
C TYR A 41 -4.53 11.08 -1.93
N LEU A 42 -4.79 12.02 -2.85
CA LEU A 42 -5.15 13.41 -2.53
C LEU A 42 -6.59 13.57 -2.09
N THR A 43 -7.46 12.68 -2.56
CA THR A 43 -8.90 12.66 -2.29
C THR A 43 -9.31 11.49 -1.42
N ASP A 44 -8.36 10.60 -1.08
CA ASP A 44 -8.60 9.48 -0.19
C ASP A 44 -8.84 10.06 1.20
N ASP A 45 -9.96 9.68 1.79
CA ASP A 45 -10.31 10.15 3.12
C ASP A 45 -9.20 9.72 4.07
N VAL A 46 -8.79 10.62 4.97
CA VAL A 46 -7.92 10.24 6.08
C VAL A 46 -8.60 9.06 6.77
N GLN A 47 -7.98 7.89 6.78
CA GLN A 47 -8.50 6.74 7.49
C GLN A 47 -8.55 7.10 8.98
N TYR A 48 -9.69 7.64 9.41
CA TYR A 48 -9.89 8.11 10.76
C TYR A 48 -10.04 6.88 11.65
N PHE A 49 -8.95 6.50 12.29
CA PHE A 49 -9.00 5.60 13.41
C PHE A 49 -9.43 6.43 14.61
N ALA A 50 -10.68 6.23 15.06
CA ALA A 50 -11.16 6.86 16.28
C ALA A 50 -10.10 6.64 17.38
N PRO A 51 -9.75 7.68 18.16
CA PRO A 51 -8.81 7.52 19.24
C PRO A 51 -9.31 6.39 20.14
N THR A 52 -8.60 5.27 20.12
CA THR A 52 -8.78 4.23 21.13
C THR A 52 -8.58 4.93 22.47
N GLY A 53 -9.49 4.74 23.43
CA GLY A 53 -9.55 5.52 24.68
C GLY A 53 -8.19 5.73 25.35
N GLU A 54 -8.07 6.74 26.23
CA GLU A 54 -6.81 7.39 26.66
C GLU A 54 -5.58 6.49 26.90
N MET A 55 -5.77 5.23 27.29
CA MET A 55 -4.71 4.23 27.37
C MET A 55 -4.67 3.35 26.12
N LYS A 56 -3.60 3.45 25.34
CA LYS A 56 -3.33 2.58 24.17
C LYS A 56 -3.23 1.08 24.52
N LEU A 57 -3.08 0.74 25.81
CA LEU A 57 -2.79 -0.60 26.33
C LEU A 57 -3.74 -1.02 27.48
N GLN A 58 -5.05 -0.81 27.32
CA GLN A 58 -6.04 -1.16 28.34
C GLN A 58 -5.99 -2.64 28.73
N ARG A 59 -5.74 -3.53 27.75
CA ARG A 59 -5.67 -4.97 27.99
C ARG A 59 -4.48 -5.32 28.88
N GLU A 60 -3.33 -4.74 28.61
CA GLU A 60 -2.09 -4.96 29.35
C GLU A 60 -2.19 -4.40 30.77
N ALA A 61 -2.85 -3.24 30.93
CA ALA A 61 -3.11 -2.67 32.24
C ALA A 61 -4.05 -3.53 33.08
N ALA A 62 -5.13 -4.06 32.49
CA ALA A 62 -6.04 -4.99 33.16
C ALA A 62 -5.30 -6.27 33.59
N VAL A 63 -4.51 -6.87 32.70
CA VAL A 63 -3.69 -8.06 33.02
C VAL A 63 -2.69 -7.76 34.15
N MET A 64 -2.06 -6.58 34.15
CA MET A 64 -1.14 -6.19 35.23
C MET A 64 -1.86 -5.99 36.57
N GLN A 65 -3.09 -5.48 36.57
CA GLN A 65 -3.90 -5.34 37.78
C GLN A 65 -4.30 -6.71 38.34
N GLU A 66 -4.78 -7.61 37.48
CA GLU A 66 -5.11 -8.98 37.86
C GLU A 66 -3.90 -9.73 38.41
N TYR A 67 -2.73 -9.58 37.78
CA TYR A 67 -1.49 -10.20 38.24
C TYR A 67 -1.05 -9.67 39.61
N LYS A 68 -1.16 -8.35 39.85
CA LYS A 68 -0.86 -7.76 41.16
C LYS A 68 -1.79 -8.30 42.25
N ALA A 69 -3.10 -8.34 41.98
CA ALA A 69 -4.09 -8.87 42.91
C ALA A 69 -3.83 -10.34 43.26
N GLN A 70 -3.47 -11.16 42.27
CA GLN A 70 -3.10 -12.57 42.51
C GLN A 70 -1.83 -12.70 43.36
N ARG A 71 -0.81 -11.86 43.11
CA ARG A 71 0.43 -11.87 43.90
C ARG A 71 0.19 -11.46 45.35
N GLU A 72 -0.61 -10.43 45.57
CA GLU A 72 -0.97 -9.95 46.91
C GLU A 72 -1.78 -11.01 47.67
N ALA A 73 -2.73 -11.67 47.01
CA ALA A 73 -3.52 -12.78 47.58
C ALA A 73 -2.67 -14.02 47.90
N THR A 74 -1.59 -14.27 47.17
CA THR A 74 -0.66 -15.39 47.42
C THR A 74 0.38 -15.08 48.50
N SER A 75 0.53 -13.80 48.88
CA SER A 75 1.52 -13.34 49.88
C SER A 75 0.98 -13.20 51.31
N ASN A 76 -0.30 -13.53 51.54
CA ASN A 76 -0.90 -13.74 52.86
C ASN A 76 -1.12 -15.24 53.11
#